data_AF-A0A511DUK7-F1
#
_entry.id   AF-A0A511DUK7-F1
#
_cell.length_a   1.000
_cell.length_b   1.000
_cell.length_c   1.000
_cell.angle_alpha   90.00
_cell.angle_beta   90.00
_cell.angle_gamma   90.00
#
_symmetry.space_group_name_H-M   'P 1'
#
loop_
_entity.id
_entity.type
_entity.pdbx_description
1 polymer ?
#
loop_
_entity_poly.entity_id
_entity_poly.type
_entity_poly.pdbx_seq_one_letter_code
_entity_poly.pdbx_strand_id
1 'polypeptide(L)' 'MELTATDYEILKAIATGRVSSGTPVTHFVDYCDNVIGGNPKPLVDAGYIETERNEINGLTEKGKKAYEDHAKQESKD' A
#
# COMPACT_ATOMS: atom_id res chain seq x y z
N MET A 1 -10.06 -10.39 2.69
CA MET A 1 -8.64 -10.64 2.42
C MET A 1 -7.90 -10.53 3.73
N GLU A 2 -7.07 -11.51 4.04
CA GLU A 2 -6.09 -11.41 5.12
C GLU A 2 -4.82 -10.77 4.55
N LEU A 3 -4.26 -9.78 5.24
CA LEU A 3 -3.08 -9.05 4.78
C LEU A 3 -1.81 -9.77 5.24
N THR A 4 -0.88 -9.96 4.31
CA THR A 4 0.44 -10.52 4.55
C THR A 4 1.43 -9.44 5.00
N ALA A 5 2.61 -9.84 5.49
CA ALA A 5 3.69 -8.90 5.79
C ALA A 5 4.08 -8.06 4.55
N THR A 6 4.11 -8.68 3.37
CA THR A 6 4.38 -7.98 2.11
C THR A 6 3.31 -6.94 1.81
N ASP A 7 2.04 -7.24 2.06
CA ASP A 7 0.94 -6.28 1.88
C ASP A 7 1.12 -5.05 2.78
N TYR A 8 1.52 -5.25 4.04
CA TYR A 8 1.79 -4.13 4.95
C TYR A 8 2.99 -3.28 4.52
N GLU A 9 4.03 -3.88 3.95
CA GLU A 9 5.15 -3.11 3.37
C GLU A 9 4.71 -2.27 2.16
N ILE A 10 3.78 -2.76 1.34
CA ILE A 10 3.15 -1.96 0.26
C ILE A 10 2.37 -0.79 0.84
N LEU A 11 1.53 -1.02 1.86
CA LEU A 11 0.76 0.05 2.51
C LEU A 11 1.68 1.07 3.18
N LYS A 12 2.75 0.62 3.83
CA LYS A 12 3.78 1.44 4.47
C LYS A 12 4.52 2.33 3.47
N ALA A 13 4.82 1.83 2.27
CA ALA A 13 5.46 2.63 1.22
C ALA A 13 4.62 3.86 0.85
N ILE A 14 3.29 3.71 0.78
CA ILE A 14 2.39 4.84 0.54
C ILE A 14 2.28 5.72 1.81
N ALA A 15 2.05 5.12 2.97
CA ALA A 15 1.86 5.85 4.23
C ALA A 15 3.06 6.72 4.63
N THR A 16 4.28 6.29 4.31
CA THR A 16 5.53 6.99 4.61
C THR A 16 6.00 7.91 3.47
N GLY A 17 5.27 7.98 2.36
CA GLY A 17 5.58 8.85 1.22
C GLY A 17 6.69 8.34 0.30
N ARG A 18 7.08 7.06 0.39
CA ARG A 18 7.94 6.41 -0.62
C ARG A 18 7.23 6.31 -1.96
N VAL A 19 5.91 6.14 -1.93
CA VAL A 19 5.01 6.24 -3.08
C VAL A 19 4.06 7.40 -2.82
N SER A 20 4.14 8.43 -3.66
CA SER A 20 3.36 9.66 -3.52
C SER A 20 2.10 9.63 -4.37
N SER A 21 1.13 10.48 -4.03
CA SER A 21 -0.02 10.75 -4.91
C SER A 21 0.45 11.24 -6.28
N GLY A 22 -0.22 10.80 -7.35
CA GLY A 22 0.17 11.03 -8.74
C GLY A 22 1.19 10.02 -9.29
N THR A 23 1.63 9.03 -8.49
CA THR A 23 2.50 7.96 -9.02
C THR A 23 1.72 7.11 -10.02
N PRO A 24 2.19 6.92 -11.27
CA PRO A 24 1.51 6.05 -12.22
C PRO A 24 1.36 4.62 -11.67
N VAL A 25 0.20 4.00 -11.88
CA VAL A 25 -0.07 2.63 -11.40
C VAL A 25 0.97 1.64 -11.93
N THR A 26 1.42 1.80 -13.17
CA THR A 26 2.48 0.96 -13.75
C THR A 26 3.79 1.07 -12.98
N HIS A 27 4.23 2.30 -12.67
CA HIS A 27 5.45 2.51 -11.88
C HIS A 27 5.30 1.97 -10.45
N PHE A 28 4.11 2.07 -9.88
CA PHE A 28 3.85 1.50 -8.57
C PHE A 28 3.91 -0.03 -8.58
N VAL A 29 3.33 -0.68 -9.59
CA VAL A 29 3.44 -2.14 -9.79
C VAL A 29 4.90 -2.55 -9.97
N ASP A 30 5.65 -1.88 -10.85
CA ASP A 30 7.07 -2.16 -11.07
C ASP A 30 7.89 -1.99 -9.78
N TYR A 31 7.60 -0.95 -8.99
CA TYR A 31 8.25 -0.75 -7.69
C TYR A 31 7.93 -1.88 -6.71
N CYS A 32 6.67 -2.28 -6.61
CA CYS A 32 6.26 -3.37 -5.74
C CYS A 32 6.88 -4.71 -6.17
N ASP A 33 6.95 -5.00 -7.47
CA ASP A 33 7.56 -6.24 -7.99
C ASP A 33 9.08 -6.27 -7.76
N ASN A 34 9.78 -5.15 -7.93
CA ASN A 34 11.25 -5.11 -7.87
C ASN A 34 11.83 -4.81 -6.47
N VAL A 35 11.13 -4.03 -5.65
CA VAL A 35 11.66 -3.53 -4.36
C VAL A 35 11.01 -4.21 -3.16
N ILE A 36 9.70 -4.44 -3.22
CA ILE A 36 8.95 -5.04 -2.09
C ILE A 36 8.78 -6.55 -2.27
N GLY A 37 8.67 -7.02 -3.51
CA GLY A 37 8.41 -8.42 -3.86
C GLY A 37 6.94 -8.81 -3.77
N GLY A 38 6.01 -7.90 -4.02
CA GLY A 38 4.57 -8.14 -3.91
C GLY A 38 3.73 -7.48 -5.00
N ASN A 39 2.49 -7.95 -5.17
CA ASN A 39 1.56 -7.40 -6.14
C ASN A 39 0.58 -6.43 -5.45
N PRO A 40 0.51 -5.15 -5.82
CA PRO A 40 -0.40 -4.20 -5.19
C PRO A 40 -1.86 -4.33 -5.65
N LYS A 41 -2.12 -5.04 -6.76
CA LYS A 41 -3.45 -5.16 -7.36
C LYS A 41 -4.53 -5.67 -6.40
N PRO A 42 -4.29 -6.73 -5.59
CA PRO A 42 -5.29 -7.21 -4.64
C PRO A 42 -5.65 -6.18 -3.56
N LEU A 43 -4.71 -5.28 -3.20
CA LEU A 43 -4.96 -4.19 -2.25
C LEU A 43 -5.79 -3.06 -2.85
N VAL A 44 -5.58 -2.75 -4.13
CA VAL A 44 -6.43 -1.82 -4.90
C VAL A 44 -7.85 -2.41 -5.02
N ASP A 45 -7.96 -3.66 -5.49
CA ASP A 45 -9.25 -4.32 -5.72
C ASP A 45 -10.03 -4.50 -4.39
N ALA A 46 -9.35 -4.69 -3.26
CA ALA A 46 -9.95 -4.79 -1.94
C ALA A 46 -10.19 -3.43 -1.24
N GLY A 47 -9.87 -2.31 -1.90
CA GLY A 47 -10.16 -0.95 -1.44
C GLY A 47 -9.27 -0.45 -0.30
N TYR A 48 -8.01 -0.91 -0.22
CA TYR A 48 -7.00 -0.37 0.70
C TYR A 48 -6.22 0.79 0.08
N ILE A 49 -6.07 0.77 -1.24
CA ILE A 49 -5.34 1.78 -2.02
C ILE A 49 -6.33 2.43 -2.97
N GLU A 50 -6.34 3.76 -2.97
CA GLU A 50 -7.14 4.56 -3.88
C GLU A 50 -6.31 4.88 -5.13
N THR A 51 -6.93 4.71 -6.30
CA THR A 51 -6.38 5.11 -7.58
C THR A 51 -7.36 6.03 -8.30
N GLU A 52 -6.85 7.07 -8.95
CA GLU A 52 -7.61 7.97 -9.80
C GLU A 52 -6.83 8.15 -11.12
N ARG A 53 -7.50 8.08 -12.27
CA ARG A 53 -6.90 8.35 -13.60
C ARG A 53 -5.60 7.56 -13.88
N ASN A 54 -5.53 6.30 -13.46
CA ASN A 54 -4.34 5.44 -13.56
C ASN A 54 -3.13 5.89 -12.73
N GLU A 55 -3.36 6.67 -11.69
CA GLU A 55 -2.36 7.09 -10.72
C GLU A 55 -2.78 6.69 -9.30
N ILE A 56 -1.81 6.48 -8.43
CA ILE A 56 -2.02 6.27 -7.00
C ILE A 56 -2.48 7.60 -6.40
N ASN A 57 -3.62 7.62 -5.71
CA ASN A 57 -4.07 8.78 -4.94
C ASN A 57 -3.65 8.69 -3.47
N GLY A 58 -3.48 7.46 -2.96
CA GLY A 58 -2.99 7.20 -1.60
C GLY A 58 -3.69 6.01 -0.95
N LEU A 59 -3.63 5.94 0.38
CA LEU A 59 -4.39 4.96 1.15
C LEU A 59 -5.83 5.44 1.38
N THR A 60 -6.79 4.52 1.23
CA THR A 60 -8.16 4.74 1.70
C THR A 60 -8.20 4.76 3.23
N GLU A 61 -9.35 5.11 3.83
CA GLU A 61 -9.52 4.99 5.29
C GLU A 61 -9.25 3.55 5.79
N LYS A 62 -9.66 2.55 5.01
CA LYS A 62 -9.41 1.13 5.27
C LYS A 62 -7.92 0.81 5.22
N GLY A 63 -7.21 1.33 4.21
CA GLY A 63 -5.75 1.25 4.06
C GLY A 63 -5.00 1.83 5.25
N LYS A 64 -5.34 3.07 5.61
CA LYS A 64 -4.72 3.79 6.73
C LYS A 64 -4.90 3.03 8.04
N LYS A 65 -6.13 2.62 8.35
CA LYS A 65 -6.42 1.88 9.58
C LYS A 65 -5.67 0.56 9.66
N ALA A 66 -5.63 -0.21 8.57
CA ALA A 66 -4.91 -1.48 8.54
C ALA A 66 -3.40 -1.28 8.81
N TYR A 67 -2.79 -0.29 8.15
CA TYR A 67 -1.38 0.04 8.39
C TYR A 67 -1.12 0.50 9.83
N GLU A 68 -1.93 1.41 10.36
CA GLU A 68 -1.76 1.92 11.73
C GLU A 68 -1.94 0.84 12.79
N ASP A 69 -2.92 -0.05 12.62
CA ASP A 69 -3.18 -1.13 13.58
C ASP A 69 -2.02 -2.14 13.59
N HIS A 70 -1.42 -2.43 12.43
CA HIS A 70 -0.22 -3.26 12.32
C HIS A 70 1.02 -2.58 12.92
N ALA A 71 1.28 -1.32 12.58
CA ALA A 71 2.41 -0.56 13.10
C ALA A 71 2.37 -0.40 14.64
N LYS A 72 1.17 -0.26 15.21
CA LYS A 72 0.97 -0.23 16.67
C LYS A 72 1.25 -1.57 17.34
N GLN A 73 1.08 -2.69 16.64
CA GLN A 73 1.42 -4.01 17.16
C GLN A 73 2.95 -4.21 17.12
N GLU A 74 3.60 -3.87 16.01
CA GLU A 74 5.06 -3.97 15.89
C GLU A 74 5.81 -3.05 16.87
N SER A 75 5.23 -1.91 17.26
CA SER A 75 5.86 -0.97 18.21
C SER A 75 5.68 -1.36 19.69
N LYS A 76 4.94 -2.43 19.98
CA LYS A 76 4.68 -2.93 21.35
C LYS A 76 5.51 -4.17 21.71
N ASP A 77 6.18 -4.76 20.74
CA ASP A 77 7.24 -5.76 20.91
C ASP A 77 8.60 -5.07 21.06
#